data_AF-A0A7W7HPN3-F1
#
_entry.id   AF-A0A7W7HPN3-F1
#
_cell.length_a   1.000
_cell.length_b   1.000
_cell.length_c   1.000
_cell.angle_alpha   90.00
_cell.angle_beta   90.00
_cell.angle_gamma   90.00
#
_symmetry.space_group_name_H-M   'P 1'
#
loop_
_entity.id
_entity.type
_entity.pdbx_description
1 polymer ?
#
loop_
_entity_poly.entity_id
_entity_poly.type
_entity_poly.pdbx_seq_one_letter_code
_entity_poly.pdbx_strand_id
1 'polypeptide(L)'
;MAVLGLVSGASPMRAAEPEPAAPVHARMEVVARGLDGPRGLAFGPRGELYIAEGGRGGPGPCRAEAGGRVCSGRSGAITVAGFGRQWRVEAGLPSLASPAGAYALGPSDVTVTAEGDPVHTVRLGGGPALRSAPERAGMAQLNRHGAVLADLGAQETPADPVAVLATGQGYLVVDAAGDALIRVGRRGRVQTIATLPQRTSATEATSVAEGPDGAYYVGERAGRIWRIEPGRAPRVYASGLRGVVDLAWSPSGDLYVLDGTALLRLGRRGTRTVVTAGLTAPGGLALRGRDAYVSTCATCSGTGTVLRIRL
;
A
#
# COMPACT_ATOMS: atom_id res chain seq x y z
N MET A 1 -78.25 -24.20 11.22
CA MET A 1 -77.37 -24.52 10.08
C MET A 1 -76.50 -23.29 9.80
N ALA A 2 -75.23 -23.34 10.19
CA ALA A 2 -74.24 -22.31 9.88
C ALA A 2 -73.04 -23.00 9.21
N VAL A 3 -72.74 -22.59 7.98
CA VAL A 3 -71.64 -23.14 7.18
C VAL A 3 -70.42 -22.22 7.40
N LEU A 4 -69.40 -22.71 8.09
CA LEU A 4 -68.09 -22.05 8.20
C LEU A 4 -67.25 -22.42 6.96
N GLY A 5 -66.97 -21.46 6.09
CA GLY A 5 -66.01 -21.62 5.00
C GLY A 5 -64.58 -21.39 5.48
N LEU A 6 -63.71 -22.39 5.33
CA LEU A 6 -62.27 -22.23 5.49
C LEU A 6 -61.68 -21.58 4.23
N VAL A 7 -61.06 -20.40 4.39
CA VAL A 7 -60.24 -19.78 3.36
C VAL A 7 -58.79 -20.24 3.57
N SER A 8 -58.26 -21.03 2.63
CA SER A 8 -56.86 -21.45 2.60
C SER A 8 -55.99 -20.30 2.10
N GLY A 9 -55.13 -19.76 2.96
CA GLY A 9 -54.14 -18.75 2.60
C GLY A 9 -52.88 -19.41 2.02
N ALA A 10 -52.65 -19.29 0.71
CA ALA A 10 -51.39 -19.65 0.10
C ALA A 10 -50.33 -18.57 0.38
N SER A 11 -49.27 -18.91 1.10
CA SER A 11 -48.09 -18.04 1.22
C SER A 11 -47.36 -17.94 -0.11
N PRO A 12 -46.95 -16.76 -0.58
CA PRO A 12 -46.16 -16.65 -1.81
C PRO A 12 -44.77 -17.28 -1.57
N MET A 13 -44.38 -18.20 -2.45
CA MET A 13 -43.00 -18.68 -2.52
C MET A 13 -42.09 -17.49 -2.85
N ARG A 14 -41.30 -17.08 -1.86
CA ARG A 14 -40.21 -16.13 -2.03
C ARG A 14 -39.17 -16.79 -2.95
N ALA A 15 -38.94 -16.21 -4.13
CA ALA A 15 -37.86 -16.64 -5.02
C ALA A 15 -36.54 -16.60 -4.24
N ALA A 16 -35.78 -17.70 -4.31
CA ALA A 16 -34.46 -17.78 -3.69
C ALA A 16 -33.58 -16.68 -4.28
N GLU A 17 -33.01 -15.87 -3.40
CA GLU A 17 -31.98 -14.89 -3.75
C GLU A 17 -30.76 -15.67 -4.26
N PRO A 18 -30.14 -15.29 -5.39
CA PRO A 18 -29.03 -16.04 -5.94
C PRO A 18 -27.90 -16.13 -4.91
N GLU A 19 -27.53 -17.36 -4.60
CA GLU A 19 -26.43 -17.68 -3.69
C GLU A 19 -25.14 -17.00 -4.19
N PRO A 20 -24.38 -16.31 -3.32
CA PRO A 20 -23.15 -15.66 -3.75
C PRO A 20 -22.22 -16.70 -4.37
N ALA A 21 -21.80 -16.46 -5.61
CA ALA A 21 -20.94 -17.38 -6.34
C ALA A 21 -19.69 -17.69 -5.51
N ALA A 22 -19.35 -18.99 -5.40
CA ALA A 22 -18.14 -19.43 -4.73
C ALA A 22 -16.92 -18.66 -5.28
N PRO A 23 -15.96 -18.25 -4.43
CA PRO A 23 -14.81 -17.50 -4.88
C PRO A 23 -14.05 -18.31 -5.93
N VAL A 24 -13.89 -17.73 -7.11
CA VAL A 24 -13.02 -18.29 -8.14
C VAL A 24 -11.62 -18.26 -7.54
N HIS A 25 -11.01 -19.44 -7.30
CA HIS A 25 -9.60 -19.50 -6.93
C HIS A 25 -8.78 -18.99 -8.13
N ALA A 26 -8.50 -17.69 -8.14
CA ALA A 26 -7.67 -17.08 -9.16
C ALA A 26 -6.32 -17.81 -9.17
N ARG A 27 -5.88 -18.28 -10.35
CA ARG A 27 -4.57 -18.93 -10.48
C ARG A 27 -3.50 -17.92 -10.07
N MET A 28 -2.66 -18.33 -9.11
CA MET A 28 -1.57 -17.51 -8.60
C MET A 28 -0.23 -18.07 -9.08
N GLU A 29 0.63 -17.20 -9.60
CA GLU A 29 2.00 -17.53 -9.98
C GLU A 29 2.97 -16.71 -9.13
N VAL A 30 4.03 -17.32 -8.61
CA VAL A 30 5.08 -16.60 -7.88
C VAL A 30 6.06 -16.01 -8.90
N VAL A 31 6.16 -14.67 -8.97
CA VAL A 31 7.06 -13.97 -9.91
C VAL A 31 8.36 -13.46 -9.27
N ALA A 32 8.38 -13.32 -7.94
CA ALA A 32 9.57 -13.01 -7.15
C ALA A 32 9.47 -13.67 -5.78
N ARG A 33 10.61 -14.03 -5.18
CA ARG A 33 10.67 -14.77 -3.90
C ARG A 33 11.92 -14.43 -3.09
N GLY A 34 11.92 -14.82 -1.83
CA GLY A 34 13.08 -14.62 -0.94
C GLY A 34 13.29 -13.16 -0.56
N LEU A 35 12.23 -12.35 -0.61
CA LEU A 35 12.27 -10.91 -0.39
C LEU A 35 12.19 -10.58 1.10
N ASP A 36 12.80 -9.45 1.48
CA ASP A 36 12.85 -8.94 2.85
C ASP A 36 11.77 -7.87 3.07
N GLY A 37 10.62 -8.28 3.60
CA GLY A 37 9.46 -7.43 3.83
C GLY A 37 9.01 -6.65 2.58
N PRO A 38 8.63 -7.34 1.48
CA PRO A 38 8.22 -6.67 0.25
C PRO A 38 6.90 -5.92 0.47
N ARG A 39 6.84 -4.68 0.01
CA ARG A 39 5.65 -3.81 0.14
C ARG A 39 5.24 -3.27 -1.23
N GLY A 40 5.39 -1.97 -1.47
CA GLY A 40 4.93 -1.32 -2.69
C GLY A 40 5.59 -1.84 -3.96
N LEU A 41 4.84 -1.74 -5.05
CA LEU A 41 5.13 -2.34 -6.34
C LEU A 41 4.87 -1.32 -7.44
N ALA A 42 5.79 -1.22 -8.42
CA ALA A 42 5.55 -0.42 -9.61
C ALA A 42 6.20 -1.02 -10.86
N PHE A 43 5.55 -0.87 -12.00
CA PHE A 43 6.14 -1.23 -13.28
C PHE A 43 7.01 -0.10 -13.82
N GLY A 44 8.21 -0.46 -14.26
CA GLY A 44 9.09 0.42 -15.03
C GLY A 44 8.66 0.53 -16.50
N PRO A 45 9.29 1.43 -17.26
CA PRO A 45 8.93 1.73 -18.64
C PRO A 45 9.17 0.56 -19.62
N ARG A 46 10.04 -0.42 -19.27
CA ARG A 46 10.27 -1.63 -20.07
C ARG A 46 9.44 -2.82 -19.58
N GLY A 47 8.59 -2.61 -18.58
CA GLY A 47 7.76 -3.66 -18.01
C GLY A 47 8.44 -4.54 -16.99
N GLU A 48 9.57 -4.13 -16.46
CA GLU A 48 10.16 -4.72 -15.27
C GLU A 48 9.36 -4.31 -14.03
N LEU A 49 9.23 -5.20 -13.04
CA LEU A 49 8.49 -4.93 -11.79
C LEU A 49 9.48 -4.54 -10.70
N TYR A 50 9.38 -3.30 -10.21
CA TYR A 50 10.11 -2.80 -9.04
C TYR A 50 9.35 -3.13 -7.76
N ILE A 51 10.11 -3.49 -6.73
CA ILE A 51 9.62 -3.99 -5.45
C ILE A 51 10.39 -3.27 -4.35
N ALA A 52 9.68 -2.56 -3.46
CA ALA A 52 10.27 -2.00 -2.26
C ALA A 52 10.42 -3.09 -1.18
N GLU A 53 11.66 -3.36 -0.74
CA GLU A 53 11.97 -4.28 0.36
C GLU A 53 12.29 -3.49 1.62
N GLY A 54 11.46 -3.66 2.66
CA GLY A 54 11.66 -3.02 3.97
C GLY A 54 12.94 -3.45 4.68
N GLY A 55 13.50 -4.60 4.30
CA GLY A 55 14.71 -5.15 4.89
C GLY A 55 14.43 -6.02 6.11
N ARG A 56 15.43 -6.12 6.99
CA ARG A 56 15.46 -6.98 8.18
C ARG A 56 16.13 -6.31 9.38
N GLY A 57 16.35 -5.00 9.34
CA GLY A 57 17.21 -4.31 10.32
C GLY A 57 18.66 -4.74 10.17
N GLY A 58 19.41 -4.83 11.27
CA GLY A 58 20.79 -5.31 11.23
C GLY A 58 21.54 -5.20 12.56
N PRO A 59 22.89 -5.27 12.52
CA PRO A 59 23.75 -5.27 13.70
C PRO A 59 24.03 -3.87 14.26
N GLY A 60 23.38 -2.83 13.71
CA GLY A 60 23.49 -1.48 14.22
C GLY A 60 22.84 -1.34 15.60
N PRO A 61 22.85 -0.12 16.18
CA PRO A 61 22.30 0.07 17.51
C PRO A 61 20.83 -0.35 17.58
N CYS A 62 20.48 -0.95 18.72
CA CYS A 62 19.14 -1.41 19.02
C CYS A 62 18.54 -0.62 20.16
N ARG A 63 17.24 -0.34 20.08
CA ARG A 63 16.50 0.39 21.10
C ARG A 63 15.23 -0.35 21.50
N ALA A 64 14.84 -0.26 22.76
CA ALA A 64 13.54 -0.70 23.23
C ALA A 64 12.46 0.31 22.82
N GLU A 65 11.38 -0.19 22.21
CA GLU A 65 10.17 0.57 21.87
C GLU A 65 8.93 -0.15 22.43
N ALA A 66 7.77 0.50 22.38
CA ALA A 66 6.51 -0.06 22.88
C ALA A 66 6.14 -1.41 22.23
N GLY A 67 6.58 -1.64 20.98
CA GLY A 67 6.39 -2.89 20.22
C GLY A 67 7.52 -3.91 20.37
N GLY A 68 8.48 -3.67 21.27
CA GLY A 68 9.66 -4.51 21.47
C GLY A 68 10.95 -3.84 21.03
N ARG A 69 12.04 -4.61 21.03
CA ARG A 69 13.35 -4.11 20.61
C ARG A 69 13.39 -3.98 19.08
N VAL A 70 13.91 -2.87 18.57
CA VAL A 70 14.19 -2.65 17.15
C VAL A 70 15.67 -2.38 16.95
N CYS A 71 16.25 -2.89 15.88
CA CYS A 71 17.66 -2.83 15.56
C CYS A 71 17.86 -2.22 14.18
N SER A 72 18.74 -1.23 14.10
CA SER A 72 19.07 -0.55 12.84
C SER A 72 20.04 -1.36 11.99
N GLY A 73 19.91 -1.20 10.68
CA GLY A 73 20.81 -1.82 9.73
C GLY A 73 20.62 -1.29 8.33
N ARG A 74 21.36 -1.88 7.39
CA ARG A 74 21.38 -1.50 5.98
C ARG A 74 20.96 -2.69 5.12
N SER A 75 19.76 -3.21 5.36
CA SER A 75 19.22 -4.36 4.63
C SER A 75 18.01 -4.02 3.75
N GLY A 76 17.55 -2.77 3.74
CA GLY A 76 16.54 -2.31 2.80
C GLY A 76 17.07 -2.33 1.36
N ALA A 77 16.16 -2.52 0.40
CA ALA A 77 16.52 -2.60 -1.00
C ALA A 77 15.35 -2.21 -1.93
N ILE A 78 15.68 -1.90 -3.18
CA ILE A 78 14.75 -1.90 -4.29
C ILE A 78 15.14 -3.06 -5.21
N THR A 79 14.26 -4.05 -5.31
CA THR A 79 14.44 -5.22 -6.19
C THR A 79 13.66 -5.03 -7.48
N VAL A 80 14.24 -5.46 -8.58
CA VAL A 80 13.56 -5.60 -9.87
C VAL A 80 13.37 -7.07 -10.18
N ALA A 81 12.15 -7.45 -10.57
CA ALA A 81 11.82 -8.73 -11.17
C ALA A 81 11.41 -8.53 -12.63
N GLY A 82 12.07 -9.23 -13.54
CA GLY A 82 11.83 -9.12 -14.98
C GLY A 82 12.65 -10.13 -15.77
N PHE A 83 12.14 -10.53 -16.93
CA PHE A 83 12.85 -11.45 -17.84
C PHE A 83 13.29 -12.77 -17.17
N GLY A 84 12.44 -13.32 -16.29
CA GLY A 84 12.70 -14.59 -15.60
C GLY A 84 13.75 -14.52 -14.47
N ARG A 85 14.22 -13.32 -14.10
CA ARG A 85 15.21 -13.12 -13.03
C ARG A 85 14.77 -12.01 -12.07
N GLN A 86 15.36 -12.00 -10.88
CA GLN A 86 15.24 -10.91 -9.91
C GLN A 86 16.63 -10.42 -9.48
N TRP A 87 16.80 -9.11 -9.27
CA TRP A 87 18.05 -8.52 -8.80
C TRP A 87 17.79 -7.19 -8.06
N ARG A 88 18.65 -6.85 -7.10
CA ARG A 88 18.58 -5.57 -6.38
C ARG A 88 19.22 -4.48 -7.22
N VAL A 89 18.44 -3.48 -7.62
CA VAL A 89 18.94 -2.28 -8.31
C VAL A 89 19.45 -1.25 -7.33
N GLU A 90 18.90 -1.25 -6.11
CA GLU A 90 19.44 -0.52 -4.97
C GLU A 90 19.49 -1.46 -3.77
N ALA A 91 20.58 -1.41 -3.01
CA ALA A 91 20.80 -2.23 -1.82
C ALA A 91 21.54 -1.42 -0.76
N GLY A 92 21.51 -1.91 0.49
CA GLY A 92 22.17 -1.21 1.58
C GLY A 92 21.40 0.03 2.05
N LEU A 93 20.08 0.06 1.80
CA LEU A 93 19.20 1.15 2.24
C LEU A 93 18.90 1.02 3.74
N PRO A 94 18.63 2.14 4.43
CA PRO A 94 18.28 2.14 5.84
C PRO A 94 17.11 1.20 6.16
N SER A 95 17.21 0.52 7.31
CA SER A 95 16.20 -0.41 7.78
C SER A 95 16.22 -0.51 9.31
N LEU A 96 15.05 -0.72 9.90
CA LEU A 96 14.84 -0.98 11.33
C LEU A 96 13.93 -2.18 11.46
N ALA A 97 14.28 -3.20 12.24
CA ALA A 97 13.40 -4.34 12.45
C ALA A 97 13.59 -4.94 13.84
N SER A 98 12.71 -5.85 14.23
CA SER A 98 12.96 -6.70 15.40
C SER A 98 14.28 -7.49 15.25
N PRO A 99 14.91 -7.98 16.33
CA PRO A 99 16.10 -8.82 16.25
C PRO A 99 15.95 -10.06 15.36
N ALA A 100 14.72 -10.55 15.17
CA ALA A 100 14.39 -11.66 14.27
C ALA A 100 14.25 -11.23 12.79
N GLY A 101 14.44 -9.95 12.48
CA GLY A 101 14.26 -9.38 11.14
C GLY A 101 12.81 -9.14 10.72
N ALA A 102 11.84 -9.42 11.60
CA ALA A 102 10.42 -9.22 11.32
C ALA A 102 9.99 -7.76 11.55
N TYR A 103 8.88 -7.37 10.89
CA TYR A 103 8.26 -6.04 10.97
C TYR A 103 9.19 -4.90 10.59
N ALA A 104 9.99 -5.09 9.54
CA ALA A 104 10.96 -4.10 9.13
C ALA A 104 10.31 -2.79 8.67
N LEU A 105 10.90 -1.67 9.06
CA LEU A 105 10.71 -0.33 8.51
C LEU A 105 11.92 -0.04 7.63
N GLY A 106 11.70 0.60 6.49
CA GLY A 106 12.70 0.85 5.46
C GLY A 106 11.99 1.29 4.20
N PRO A 107 12.49 0.94 3.00
CA PRO A 107 11.72 1.08 1.77
C PRO A 107 10.30 0.53 1.94
N SER A 108 9.31 1.34 1.57
CA SER A 108 7.90 0.99 1.81
C SER A 108 7.04 1.07 0.56
N ASP A 109 7.33 2.02 -0.31
CA ASP A 109 6.71 2.07 -1.63
C ASP A 109 7.69 2.60 -2.66
N VAL A 110 7.43 2.29 -3.93
CA VAL A 110 8.26 2.65 -5.08
C VAL A 110 7.39 3.05 -6.26
N THR A 111 7.79 4.11 -6.94
CA THR A 111 7.32 4.48 -8.27
C THR A 111 8.53 4.61 -9.19
N VAL A 112 8.32 4.64 -10.51
CA VAL A 112 9.41 4.67 -11.49
C VAL A 112 9.21 5.84 -12.43
N THR A 113 10.27 6.62 -12.69
CA THR A 113 10.21 7.72 -13.65
C THR A 113 10.16 7.20 -15.09
N ALA A 114 9.85 8.08 -16.05
CA ALA A 114 9.89 7.74 -17.46
C ALA A 114 11.28 7.28 -17.94
N GLU A 115 12.33 7.76 -17.27
CA GLU A 115 13.73 7.37 -17.53
C GLU A 115 14.11 6.00 -16.92
N GLY A 116 13.25 5.44 -16.06
CA GLY A 116 13.50 4.18 -15.37
C GLY A 116 14.14 4.33 -13.98
N ASP A 117 14.20 5.55 -13.44
CA ASP A 117 14.75 5.77 -12.09
C ASP A 117 13.72 5.36 -11.03
N PRO A 118 14.08 4.51 -10.07
CA PRO A 118 13.22 4.24 -8.92
C PRO A 118 13.17 5.47 -8.00
N VAL A 119 11.96 5.79 -7.55
CA VAL A 119 11.68 6.79 -6.53
C VAL A 119 10.92 6.10 -5.42
N HIS A 120 11.43 6.13 -4.20
CA HIS A 120 10.91 5.30 -3.12
C HIS A 120 10.87 6.02 -1.78
N THR A 121 9.89 5.67 -0.96
CA THR A 121 9.77 6.15 0.42
C THR A 121 10.59 5.28 1.35
N VAL A 122 11.21 5.88 2.36
CA VAL A 122 11.80 5.16 3.50
C VAL A 122 11.07 5.60 4.76
N ARG A 123 10.34 4.65 5.36
CA ARG A 123 9.54 4.88 6.56
C ARG A 123 10.39 5.15 7.78
N LEU A 124 9.81 5.84 8.75
CA LEU A 124 10.41 6.07 10.06
C LEU A 124 9.71 5.25 11.15
N GLY A 125 8.39 5.11 11.07
CA GLY A 125 7.54 4.56 12.13
C GLY A 125 7.66 5.30 13.47
N GLY A 126 6.96 4.85 14.51
CA GLY A 126 7.13 5.33 15.90
C GLY A 126 6.81 6.82 16.17
N GLY A 127 6.92 7.23 17.44
CA GLY A 127 6.54 8.57 17.90
C GLY A 127 7.61 9.67 17.75
N PRO A 128 7.26 10.96 17.98
CA PRO A 128 8.15 12.11 17.74
C PRO A 128 9.48 12.08 18.49
N ALA A 129 9.53 11.45 19.67
CA ALA A 129 10.74 11.35 20.50
C ALA A 129 11.85 10.48 19.88
N LEU A 130 11.58 9.81 18.75
CA LEU A 130 12.50 8.84 18.15
C LEU A 130 13.25 9.40 16.93
N ARG A 131 12.95 10.62 16.46
CA ARG A 131 13.54 11.17 15.22
C ARG A 131 15.03 11.47 15.29
N SER A 132 15.51 12.01 16.40
CA SER A 132 16.91 12.40 16.58
C SER A 132 17.81 11.22 16.96
N ALA A 133 17.24 10.01 17.06
CA ALA A 133 17.99 8.83 17.44
C ALA A 133 18.91 8.41 16.28
N PRO A 134 20.21 8.16 16.51
CA PRO A 134 21.15 7.77 15.47
C PRO A 134 20.70 6.55 14.64
N GLU A 135 19.92 5.65 15.25
CA GLU A 135 19.31 4.47 14.63
C GLU A 135 18.37 4.81 13.48
N ARG A 136 17.89 6.05 13.42
CA ARG A 136 16.89 6.53 12.45
C ARG A 136 17.49 7.41 11.35
N ALA A 137 18.83 7.48 11.26
CA ALA A 137 19.50 8.18 10.18
C ALA A 137 19.09 7.61 8.80
N GLY A 138 18.68 8.50 7.89
CA GLY A 138 18.21 8.11 6.55
C GLY A 138 16.77 7.59 6.47
N MET A 139 16.01 7.71 7.56
CA MET A 139 14.58 7.36 7.62
C MET A 139 13.71 8.62 7.46
N ALA A 140 12.40 8.46 7.19
CA ALA A 140 11.47 9.55 6.82
C ALA A 140 11.93 10.34 5.58
N GLN A 141 12.33 9.63 4.53
CA GLN A 141 12.87 10.24 3.31
C GLN A 141 12.10 9.80 2.07
N LEU A 142 12.10 10.68 1.08
CA LEU A 142 11.84 10.33 -0.31
C LEU A 142 13.19 10.29 -1.03
N ASN A 143 13.50 9.15 -1.65
CA ASN A 143 14.74 8.92 -2.37
C ASN A 143 14.48 8.74 -3.86
N ARG A 144 15.44 9.15 -4.69
CA ARG A 144 15.46 8.89 -6.14
C ARG A 144 16.83 8.35 -6.51
N HIS A 145 16.87 7.17 -7.12
CA HIS A 145 18.12 6.55 -7.59
C HIS A 145 19.21 6.55 -6.50
N GLY A 146 18.86 6.05 -5.31
CA GLY A 146 19.74 5.96 -4.13
C GLY A 146 20.09 7.28 -3.44
N ALA A 147 19.65 8.43 -3.96
CA ALA A 147 19.92 9.74 -3.38
C ALA A 147 18.68 10.33 -2.69
N VAL A 148 18.90 11.05 -1.58
CA VAL A 148 17.83 11.77 -0.88
C VAL A 148 17.32 12.89 -1.77
N LEU A 149 16.05 12.78 -2.19
CA LEU A 149 15.36 13.83 -2.93
C LEU A 149 14.72 14.83 -1.96
N ALA A 150 14.12 14.34 -0.87
CA ALA A 150 13.58 15.15 0.21
C ALA A 150 13.72 14.43 1.56
N ASP A 151 14.21 15.16 2.55
CA ASP A 151 14.19 14.73 3.95
C ASP A 151 12.91 15.22 4.61
N LEU A 152 11.87 14.37 4.56
CA LEU A 152 10.55 14.70 5.07
C LEU A 152 10.57 14.79 6.60
N GLY A 153 11.41 14.02 7.28
CA GLY A 153 11.60 14.11 8.73
C GLY A 153 12.20 15.44 9.20
N ALA A 154 13.01 16.09 8.35
CA ALA A 154 13.55 17.42 8.61
C ALA A 154 12.61 18.57 8.20
N GLN A 155 11.71 18.32 7.23
CA GLN A 155 10.83 19.34 6.65
C GLN A 155 9.42 19.32 7.24
N GLU A 156 8.98 18.19 7.79
CA GLU A 156 7.66 17.97 8.38
C GLU A 156 7.81 17.30 9.75
N THR A 157 6.88 17.58 10.67
CA THR A 157 6.89 16.97 12.01
C THR A 157 5.46 16.80 12.52
N PRO A 158 4.97 15.56 12.70
CA PRO A 158 5.63 14.28 12.43
C PRO A 158 5.68 13.89 10.93
N ALA A 159 6.56 12.95 10.56
CA ALA A 159 6.65 12.39 9.20
C ALA A 159 6.93 10.86 9.24
N ASP A 160 6.15 10.10 8.47
CA ASP A 160 6.29 8.68 8.16
C ASP A 160 5.75 8.44 6.73
N PRO A 161 6.56 8.67 5.68
CA PRO A 161 6.13 8.51 4.30
C PRO A 161 5.92 7.04 3.95
N VAL A 162 4.69 6.65 3.63
CA VAL A 162 4.32 5.24 3.41
C VAL A 162 4.10 4.86 1.95
N ALA A 163 3.63 5.80 1.13
CA ALA A 163 3.32 5.57 -0.28
C ALA A 163 3.82 6.72 -1.16
N VAL A 164 4.11 6.44 -2.43
CA VAL A 164 4.54 7.42 -3.42
C VAL A 164 3.92 7.17 -4.80
N LEU A 165 3.46 8.24 -5.43
CA LEU A 165 2.94 8.24 -6.80
C LEU A 165 3.66 9.31 -7.63
N ALA A 166 4.26 8.89 -8.75
CA ALA A 166 4.79 9.82 -9.75
C ALA A 166 3.65 10.56 -10.47
N THR A 167 3.82 11.86 -10.69
CA THR A 167 2.89 12.73 -11.40
C THR A 167 3.66 13.62 -12.37
N GLY A 168 2.95 14.31 -13.28
CA GLY A 168 3.59 15.30 -14.17
C GLY A 168 4.35 16.41 -13.41
N GLN A 169 3.93 16.72 -12.18
CA GLN A 169 4.47 17.83 -11.37
C GLN A 169 5.50 17.42 -10.30
N GLY A 170 5.95 16.16 -10.30
CA GLY A 170 6.81 15.59 -9.26
C GLY A 170 6.17 14.37 -8.65
N TYR A 171 6.19 14.27 -7.32
CA TYR A 171 5.72 13.09 -6.60
C TYR A 171 4.65 13.47 -5.60
N LEU A 172 3.63 12.65 -5.47
CA LEU A 172 2.75 12.66 -4.32
C LEU A 172 3.24 11.63 -3.33
N VAL A 173 3.26 11.99 -2.06
CA VAL A 173 3.64 11.11 -0.96
C VAL A 173 2.50 11.10 0.04
N VAL A 174 2.13 9.91 0.51
CA VAL A 174 1.26 9.77 1.66
C VAL A 174 2.14 9.74 2.89
N ASP A 175 1.99 10.77 3.72
CA ASP A 175 2.59 10.80 5.05
C ASP A 175 1.56 10.30 6.06
N ALA A 176 1.81 9.10 6.59
CA ALA A 176 0.96 8.46 7.57
C ALA A 176 0.98 9.15 8.94
N ALA A 177 2.07 9.87 9.27
CA ALA A 177 2.18 10.51 10.56
C ALA A 177 1.37 11.80 10.65
N GLY A 178 1.29 12.55 9.53
CA GLY A 178 0.44 13.73 9.38
C GLY A 178 -0.96 13.44 8.83
N ASP A 179 -1.26 12.17 8.49
CA ASP A 179 -2.42 11.77 7.69
C ASP A 179 -2.66 12.74 6.52
N ALA A 180 -1.57 12.97 5.77
CA ALA A 180 -1.49 14.01 4.77
C ALA A 180 -1.10 13.43 3.41
N LEU A 181 -1.66 14.02 2.36
CA LEU A 181 -1.15 13.90 1.01
C LEU A 181 -0.27 15.11 0.73
N ILE A 182 1.02 14.88 0.54
CA ILE A 182 2.02 15.92 0.29
C ILE A 182 2.54 15.80 -1.15
N ARG A 183 2.92 16.93 -1.73
CA ARG A 183 3.60 17.00 -3.03
C ARG A 183 5.07 17.29 -2.80
N VAL A 184 5.93 16.46 -3.37
CA VAL A 184 7.37 16.68 -3.45
C VAL A 184 7.72 17.03 -4.90
N GLY A 185 8.14 18.27 -5.14
CA GLY A 185 8.59 18.70 -6.46
C GLY A 185 9.86 17.97 -6.90
N ARG A 186 10.18 18.03 -8.20
CA ARG A 186 11.38 17.38 -8.78
C ARG A 186 12.73 17.81 -8.16
N ARG A 187 12.74 18.92 -7.40
CA ARG A 187 13.89 19.46 -6.66
C ARG A 187 13.75 19.33 -5.14
N GLY A 188 12.85 18.48 -4.65
CA GLY A 188 12.69 18.22 -3.21
C GLY A 188 11.86 19.22 -2.43
N ARG A 189 11.22 20.21 -3.08
CA ARG A 189 10.31 21.14 -2.39
C ARG A 189 9.04 20.42 -1.97
N VAL A 190 8.71 20.47 -0.68
CA VAL A 190 7.52 19.86 -0.09
C VAL A 190 6.38 20.86 0.02
N GLN A 191 5.16 20.40 -0.22
CA GLN A 191 3.92 21.14 -0.04
C GLN A 191 2.78 20.19 0.33
N THR A 192 2.10 20.43 1.45
CA THR A 192 0.86 19.70 1.79
C THR A 192 -0.25 20.06 0.79
N ILE A 193 -0.88 19.04 0.20
CA ILE A 193 -1.99 19.17 -0.74
C ILE A 193 -3.33 18.99 -0.03
N ALA A 194 -3.40 18.04 0.89
CA ALA A 194 -4.58 17.77 1.69
C ALA A 194 -4.19 17.10 3.01
N THR A 195 -4.97 17.38 4.05
CA THR A 195 -4.94 16.63 5.32
C THR A 195 -6.24 15.88 5.47
N LEU A 196 -6.16 14.59 5.79
CA LEU A 196 -7.32 13.75 5.99
C LEU A 196 -7.95 14.05 7.36
N PRO A 197 -9.29 14.09 7.46
CA PRO A 197 -9.97 14.30 8.74
C PRO A 197 -9.64 13.21 9.77
N GLN A 198 -8.86 13.59 10.80
CA GLN A 198 -8.64 12.80 12.01
C GLN A 198 -9.98 12.53 12.70
N ARG A 199 -10.32 11.26 12.93
CA ARG A 199 -11.56 10.84 13.61
C ARG A 199 -11.27 9.91 14.79
N THR A 200 -10.18 9.16 14.74
CA THR A 200 -9.69 8.25 15.77
C THR A 200 -8.17 8.16 15.69
N SER A 201 -7.52 7.52 16.66
CA SER A 201 -6.09 7.21 16.63
C SER A 201 -5.69 6.11 15.63
N ALA A 202 -6.64 5.58 14.84
CA ALA A 202 -6.42 4.54 13.84
C ALA A 202 -6.52 5.05 12.39
N THR A 203 -6.41 6.36 12.17
CA THR A 203 -6.62 7.01 10.87
C THR A 203 -5.45 6.94 9.89
N GLU A 204 -4.50 6.02 10.09
CA GLU A 204 -3.27 5.91 9.29
C GLU A 204 -3.57 5.79 7.79
N ALA A 205 -3.22 6.82 7.02
CA ALA A 205 -3.21 6.78 5.57
C ALA A 205 -2.17 5.75 5.06
N THR A 206 -2.45 5.05 3.97
CA THR A 206 -1.67 3.85 3.58
C THR A 206 -1.15 3.84 2.15
N SER A 207 -1.91 4.41 1.21
CA SER A 207 -1.68 4.25 -0.23
C SER A 207 -2.26 5.42 -1.00
N VAL A 208 -1.79 5.63 -2.23
CA VAL A 208 -2.34 6.63 -3.14
C VAL A 208 -2.35 6.11 -4.57
N ALA A 209 -3.45 6.35 -5.29
CA ALA A 209 -3.50 6.21 -6.75
C ALA A 209 -4.25 7.37 -7.40
N GLU A 210 -3.87 7.71 -8.63
CA GLU A 210 -4.63 8.63 -9.47
C GLU A 210 -5.77 7.87 -10.17
N GLY A 211 -6.98 8.39 -10.03
CA GLY A 211 -8.15 7.84 -10.69
C GLY A 211 -8.31 8.32 -12.13
N PRO A 212 -9.19 7.68 -12.92
CA PRO A 212 -9.45 8.07 -14.31
C PRO A 212 -10.09 9.46 -14.45
N ASP A 213 -10.55 10.04 -13.35
CA ASP A 213 -11.10 11.40 -13.26
C ASP A 213 -10.05 12.46 -12.86
N GLY A 214 -8.78 12.06 -12.72
CA GLY A 214 -7.67 12.93 -12.31
C GLY A 214 -7.67 13.29 -10.82
N ALA A 215 -8.57 12.70 -10.01
CA ALA A 215 -8.54 12.84 -8.56
C ALA A 215 -7.57 11.83 -7.93
N TYR A 216 -7.07 12.13 -6.74
CA TYR A 216 -6.22 11.22 -5.97
C TYR A 216 -7.05 10.43 -4.96
N TYR A 217 -6.82 9.13 -4.90
CA TYR A 217 -7.53 8.20 -4.04
C TYR A 217 -6.57 7.69 -2.98
N VAL A 218 -6.86 7.99 -1.72
CA VAL A 218 -5.98 7.65 -0.59
C VAL A 218 -6.64 6.63 0.31
N GLY A 219 -5.98 5.49 0.50
CA GLY A 219 -6.43 4.41 1.36
C GLY A 219 -6.15 4.70 2.83
N GLU A 220 -7.01 4.20 3.72
CA GLU A 220 -6.87 4.36 5.17
C GLU A 220 -7.01 3.02 5.89
N ARG A 221 -6.18 2.81 6.94
CA ARG A 221 -6.22 1.59 7.75
C ARG A 221 -7.55 1.37 8.45
N ALA A 222 -8.31 2.44 8.75
CA ALA A 222 -9.67 2.36 9.29
C ALA A 222 -10.73 1.88 8.27
N GLY A 223 -10.33 1.47 7.06
CA GLY A 223 -11.24 0.89 6.09
C GLY A 223 -12.02 1.91 5.26
N ARG A 224 -11.41 3.07 5.00
CA ARG A 224 -11.93 4.11 4.12
C ARG A 224 -11.01 4.35 2.94
N ILE A 225 -11.58 4.85 1.86
CA ILE A 225 -10.87 5.43 0.72
C ILE A 225 -11.34 6.87 0.59
N TRP A 226 -10.40 7.79 0.63
CA TRP A 226 -10.62 9.21 0.41
C TRP A 226 -10.42 9.56 -1.04
N ARG A 227 -11.25 10.46 -1.58
CA ARG A 227 -11.06 11.11 -2.87
C ARG A 227 -10.67 12.55 -2.64
N ILE A 228 -9.59 12.96 -3.27
CA ILE A 228 -8.95 14.26 -3.11
C ILE A 228 -8.86 14.89 -4.50
N GLU A 229 -9.62 15.95 -4.70
CA GLU A 229 -9.45 16.85 -5.84
C GLU A 229 -8.57 18.01 -5.38
N PRO A 230 -7.48 18.35 -6.11
CA PRO A 230 -6.64 19.49 -5.75
C PRO A 230 -7.46 20.77 -5.53
N GLY A 231 -7.25 21.43 -4.38
CA GLY A 231 -7.97 22.65 -4.01
C GLY A 231 -9.37 22.43 -3.43
N ARG A 232 -9.83 21.19 -3.28
CA ARG A 232 -11.08 20.85 -2.58
C ARG A 232 -10.84 20.01 -1.35
N ALA A 233 -11.77 20.09 -0.40
CA ALA A 233 -11.72 19.26 0.81
C ALA A 233 -11.83 17.76 0.46
N PRO A 234 -11.06 16.87 1.11
CA PRO A 234 -11.18 15.42 0.95
C PRO A 234 -12.60 14.91 1.23
N ARG A 235 -13.05 13.94 0.44
CA ARG A 235 -14.36 13.30 0.60
C ARG A 235 -14.22 11.79 0.70
N VAL A 236 -15.09 11.14 1.46
CA VAL A 236 -15.13 9.68 1.51
C VAL A 236 -15.64 9.16 0.17
N TYR A 237 -14.84 8.34 -0.50
CA TYR A 237 -15.22 7.63 -1.73
C TYR A 237 -15.80 6.25 -1.43
N ALA A 238 -15.18 5.52 -0.51
CA ALA A 238 -15.65 4.21 -0.05
C ALA A 238 -15.38 4.05 1.46
N SER A 239 -16.21 3.24 2.12
CA SER A 239 -16.10 2.92 3.55
C SER A 239 -16.57 1.49 3.84
N GLY A 240 -16.36 1.02 5.07
CA GLY A 240 -16.74 -0.34 5.48
C GLY A 240 -15.85 -1.41 4.85
N LEU A 241 -14.60 -1.07 4.57
CA LEU A 241 -13.52 -2.03 4.28
C LEU A 241 -12.91 -2.49 5.61
N ARG A 242 -12.15 -3.59 5.60
CA ARG A 242 -11.51 -4.14 6.81
C ARG A 242 -10.22 -3.42 7.19
N GLY A 243 -9.57 -2.82 6.21
CA GLY A 243 -8.37 -1.99 6.37
C GLY A 243 -7.61 -1.95 5.06
N VAL A 244 -7.56 -0.76 4.44
CA VAL A 244 -6.90 -0.61 3.15
C VAL A 244 -5.40 -0.72 3.35
N VAL A 245 -4.76 -1.60 2.57
CA VAL A 245 -3.31 -1.74 2.50
C VAL A 245 -2.78 -0.97 1.30
N ASP A 246 -3.36 -1.24 0.13
CA ASP A 246 -2.98 -0.61 -1.13
C ASP A 246 -4.15 -0.59 -2.13
N LEU A 247 -4.07 0.26 -3.15
CA LEU A 247 -5.12 0.39 -4.16
C LEU A 247 -4.54 0.78 -5.53
N ALA A 248 -5.16 0.28 -6.61
CA ALA A 248 -4.71 0.55 -7.96
C ALA A 248 -5.89 0.60 -8.94
N TRP A 249 -5.84 1.54 -9.89
CA TRP A 249 -6.83 1.67 -10.95
C TRP A 249 -6.45 0.83 -12.16
N SER A 250 -7.41 0.05 -12.66
CA SER A 250 -7.28 -0.62 -13.96
C SER A 250 -7.56 0.37 -15.11
N PRO A 251 -7.03 0.10 -16.32
CA PRO A 251 -7.33 0.91 -17.50
C PRO A 251 -8.83 0.94 -17.86
N SER A 252 -9.61 -0.07 -17.46
CA SER A 252 -11.07 -0.08 -17.63
C SER A 252 -11.80 0.84 -16.64
N GLY A 253 -11.08 1.45 -15.68
CA GLY A 253 -11.65 2.31 -14.66
C GLY A 253 -12.38 1.54 -13.54
N ASP A 254 -11.97 0.31 -13.27
CA ASP A 254 -12.30 -0.39 -12.02
C ASP A 254 -11.17 -0.17 -11.01
N LEU A 255 -11.54 0.03 -9.74
CA LEU A 255 -10.59 0.17 -8.64
C LEU A 255 -10.37 -1.19 -7.99
N TYR A 256 -9.11 -1.62 -7.90
CA TYR A 256 -8.71 -2.79 -7.13
C TYR A 256 -8.15 -2.35 -5.79
N VAL A 257 -8.55 -3.04 -4.73
CA VAL A 257 -8.21 -2.69 -3.35
C VAL A 257 -7.69 -3.91 -2.64
N LEU A 258 -6.50 -3.79 -2.07
CA LEU A 258 -5.96 -4.75 -1.12
C LEU A 258 -6.55 -4.41 0.25
N ASP A 259 -7.55 -5.18 0.67
CA ASP A 259 -8.34 -4.98 1.90
C ASP A 259 -8.06 -6.09 2.91
N GLY A 260 -7.27 -5.78 3.94
CA GLY A 260 -6.77 -6.76 4.90
C GLY A 260 -5.99 -7.88 4.21
N THR A 261 -6.58 -9.06 4.11
CA THR A 261 -5.98 -10.26 3.48
C THR A 261 -6.66 -10.63 2.16
N ALA A 262 -7.45 -9.73 1.57
CA ALA A 262 -8.18 -9.97 0.33
C ALA A 262 -7.87 -8.93 -0.74
N LEU A 263 -7.94 -9.35 -2.00
CA LEU A 263 -7.98 -8.45 -3.15
C LEU A 263 -9.44 -8.30 -3.59
N LEU A 264 -9.93 -7.08 -3.57
CA LEU A 264 -11.29 -6.71 -3.97
C LEU A 264 -11.27 -5.94 -5.28
N ARG A 265 -12.32 -6.10 -6.08
CA ARG A 265 -12.67 -5.21 -7.18
C ARG A 265 -13.86 -4.35 -6.76
N LEU A 266 -13.71 -3.03 -6.84
CA LEU A 266 -14.78 -2.05 -6.71
C LEU A 266 -15.16 -1.56 -8.11
N GLY A 267 -16.31 -2.02 -8.59
CA GLY A 267 -16.85 -1.63 -9.89
C GLY A 267 -17.46 -0.23 -9.88
N ARG A 268 -17.60 0.36 -11.07
CA ARG A 268 -18.14 1.74 -11.26
C ARG A 268 -19.51 2.02 -10.66
N ARG A 269 -20.33 0.98 -10.40
CA ARG A 269 -21.67 1.09 -9.78
C ARG A 269 -21.67 0.78 -8.28
N GLY A 270 -20.50 0.75 -7.64
CA GLY A 270 -20.36 0.43 -6.22
C GLY A 270 -20.40 -1.06 -5.89
N THR A 271 -20.46 -1.94 -6.91
CA THR A 271 -20.41 -3.40 -6.71
C THR A 271 -19.05 -3.82 -6.18
N ARG A 272 -19.04 -4.61 -5.10
CA ARG A 272 -17.82 -5.16 -4.50
C ARG A 272 -17.72 -6.64 -4.83
N THR A 273 -16.61 -7.06 -5.39
CA THR A 273 -16.34 -8.48 -5.70
C THR A 273 -15.01 -8.89 -5.08
N VAL A 274 -14.99 -10.03 -4.40
CA VAL A 274 -13.75 -10.63 -3.92
C VAL A 274 -13.07 -11.33 -5.10
N VAL A 275 -11.89 -10.85 -5.49
CA VAL A 275 -11.07 -11.48 -6.53
C VAL A 275 -10.31 -12.67 -5.94
N THR A 276 -9.71 -12.47 -4.76
CA THR A 276 -9.11 -13.52 -3.96
C THR A 276 -9.10 -13.15 -2.48
N ALA A 277 -8.97 -14.14 -1.61
CA ALA A 277 -8.83 -13.97 -0.17
C ALA A 277 -7.72 -14.88 0.38
N GLY A 278 -7.36 -14.69 1.65
CA GLY A 278 -6.36 -15.52 2.34
C GLY A 278 -4.91 -15.18 2.00
N LEU A 279 -4.64 -13.96 1.51
CA LEU A 279 -3.29 -13.48 1.26
C LEU A 279 -2.52 -13.31 2.59
N THR A 280 -1.33 -13.89 2.68
CA THR A 280 -0.49 -13.79 3.87
C THR A 280 0.18 -12.41 3.95
N ALA A 281 -0.23 -11.60 4.93
CA ALA A 281 0.34 -10.28 5.23
C ALA A 281 0.70 -9.48 3.96
N PRO A 282 -0.28 -9.14 3.12
CA PRO A 282 0.02 -8.51 1.84
C PRO A 282 0.51 -7.07 2.05
N GLY A 283 1.38 -6.59 1.15
CA GLY A 283 2.13 -5.35 1.35
C GLY A 283 1.92 -4.26 0.31
N GLY A 284 1.50 -4.61 -0.90
CA GLY A 284 1.36 -3.69 -2.02
C GLY A 284 0.72 -4.35 -3.24
N LEU A 285 0.23 -3.53 -4.16
CA LEU A 285 -0.56 -3.91 -5.32
C LEU A 285 -0.14 -3.11 -6.56
N ALA A 286 0.19 -3.81 -7.65
CA ALA A 286 0.34 -3.19 -8.97
C ALA A 286 -0.51 -3.93 -10.00
N LEU A 287 -1.01 -3.22 -11.01
CA LEU A 287 -1.79 -3.81 -12.10
C LEU A 287 -1.02 -3.72 -13.41
N ARG A 288 -1.09 -4.79 -14.21
CA ARG A 288 -0.61 -4.75 -15.60
C ARG A 288 -1.38 -5.69 -16.50
N GLY A 289 -1.89 -5.13 -17.59
CA GLY A 289 -2.73 -5.89 -18.52
C GLY A 289 -3.99 -6.39 -17.81
N ARG A 290 -4.10 -7.71 -17.68
CA ARG A 290 -5.23 -8.39 -17.04
C ARG A 290 -4.83 -9.09 -15.74
N ASP A 291 -3.70 -8.69 -15.15
CA ASP A 291 -3.17 -9.33 -13.96
C ASP A 291 -2.91 -8.30 -12.86
N ALA A 292 -3.16 -8.70 -11.62
CA ALA A 292 -2.71 -8.02 -10.41
C ALA A 292 -1.44 -8.67 -9.89
N TYR A 293 -0.53 -7.84 -9.37
CA TYR A 293 0.70 -8.23 -8.73
C TYR A 293 0.60 -7.82 -7.27
N VAL A 294 0.74 -8.77 -6.35
CA VAL A 294 0.56 -8.54 -4.91
C VAL A 294 1.80 -9.05 -4.17
N SER A 295 2.44 -8.17 -3.41
CA SER A 295 3.50 -8.60 -2.48
C SER A 295 2.86 -9.24 -1.26
N THR A 296 3.46 -10.32 -0.77
CA THR A 296 3.02 -11.06 0.41
C THR A 296 4.16 -11.24 1.40
N CYS A 297 3.79 -11.51 2.65
CA CYS A 297 4.75 -11.62 3.75
C CYS A 297 5.54 -10.31 3.97
N ALA A 298 4.85 -9.17 3.91
CA ALA A 298 5.43 -7.82 4.08
C ALA A 298 6.09 -7.57 5.45
N THR A 299 5.77 -8.42 6.43
CA THR A 299 6.36 -8.39 7.78
C THR A 299 7.45 -9.44 7.99
N CYS A 300 7.71 -10.29 6.98
CA CYS A 300 8.63 -11.41 7.08
C CYS A 300 10.03 -11.06 6.58
N SER A 301 11.01 -11.81 7.07
CA SER A 301 12.41 -11.74 6.67
C SER A 301 12.73 -12.90 5.71
N GLY A 302 13.27 -12.61 4.52
CA GLY A 302 13.80 -13.57 3.55
C GLY A 302 12.80 -14.57 2.94
N THR A 303 11.50 -14.39 3.18
CA THR A 303 10.44 -15.31 2.75
C THR A 303 9.31 -14.60 2.01
N GLY A 304 9.44 -13.28 1.81
CA GLY A 304 8.51 -12.48 1.03
C GLY A 304 8.44 -12.94 -0.42
N THR A 305 7.25 -12.81 -1.01
CA THR A 305 7.03 -13.14 -2.43
C THR A 305 6.20 -12.07 -3.12
N VAL A 306 6.20 -12.08 -4.45
CA VAL A 306 5.20 -11.38 -5.25
C VAL A 306 4.40 -12.41 -6.04
N LEU A 307 3.09 -12.35 -5.89
CA LEU A 307 2.12 -13.18 -6.59
C LEU A 307 1.58 -12.42 -7.79
N ARG A 308 1.44 -13.10 -8.93
CA ARG A 308 0.65 -12.66 -10.08
C ARG A 308 -0.69 -13.37 -10.05
N ILE A 309 -1.77 -12.60 -10.13
CA ILE A 309 -3.15 -13.06 -9.98
C ILE A 309 -3.94 -12.60 -11.21
N ARG A 310 -4.62 -13.53 -11.88
CA ARG A 310 -5.46 -13.21 -13.04
C ARG A 310 -6.74 -12.49 -12.61
N LEU A 311 -7.08 -11.39 -13.28
CA LEU A 311 -8.30 -10.58 -13.08
C LEU A 311 -9.41 -10.93 -14.09
#